data_AF-A0A932IHW3-F1
#
_entry.id   AF-A0A932IHW3-F1
#
_cell.length_a   1.000
_cell.length_b   1.000
_cell.length_c   1.000
_cell.angle_alpha   90.00
_cell.angle_beta   90.00
_cell.angle_gamma   90.00
#
_symmetry.space_group_name_H-M   'P 1'
#
loop_
_entity.id
_entity.type
_entity.pdbx_description
1 polymer ?
#
loop_
_entity_poly.entity_id
_entity_poly.type
_entity_poly.pdbx_seq_one_letter_code
_entity_poly.pdbx_strand_id
1 'polypeptide(L)'
;MTVNPYLEPAPEVPAGVCAVVVEDLAAKRYRVETFADVAAVDAAGATLTHHEPCGRCSTLADFVVYARDRDLGAPVKKCGFDNFGAPIEKLTSCLEGLGFTKPCAQIWAWNVRHTQGKCLGPCLTIGDGAYHQADGSLNACLACDEKESGPVFKAVAGRTRRNTGLASSICRPCSEAKPVAHAYPGLE
;
A
#
# COMPACT_ATOMS: atom_id res chain seq x y z
N MET A 1 8.84 12.35 2.04
CA MET A 1 9.08 12.37 0.60
C MET A 1 8.57 13.69 0.05
N THR A 2 9.48 14.57 -0.34
CA THR A 2 9.20 15.89 -0.91
C THR A 2 9.36 15.92 -2.43
N VAL A 3 9.93 14.86 -3.01
CA VAL A 3 10.13 14.70 -4.45
C VAL A 3 9.10 13.73 -5.00
N ASN A 4 8.62 13.99 -6.21
CA ASN A 4 7.70 13.12 -6.93
C ASN A 4 8.43 11.84 -7.40
N PRO A 5 8.08 10.64 -6.89
CA PRO A 5 8.77 9.40 -7.25
C PRO A 5 8.43 8.90 -8.66
N TYR A 6 7.47 9.52 -9.35
CA TYR A 6 7.06 9.18 -10.72
C TYR A 6 7.83 9.96 -11.80
N LEU A 7 8.83 10.77 -11.41
CA LEU A 7 9.70 11.46 -12.38
C LEU A 7 10.79 10.53 -12.93
N GLU A 8 11.00 9.39 -12.29
CA GLU A 8 11.97 8.37 -12.68
C GLU A 8 11.25 7.04 -12.91
N PRO A 9 11.87 6.08 -13.61
CA PRO A 9 11.36 4.72 -13.71
C PRO A 9 11.13 4.10 -12.33
N ALA A 10 10.24 3.11 -12.27
CA ALA A 10 10.01 2.36 -11.03
C ALA A 10 11.32 1.77 -10.50
N PRO A 11 11.64 1.98 -9.21
CA PRO A 11 12.84 1.39 -8.61
C PRO A 11 12.81 -0.14 -8.73
N GLU A 12 13.97 -0.73 -8.96
CA GLU A 12 14.12 -2.18 -8.79
C GLU A 12 13.85 -2.54 -7.33
N VAL A 13 13.00 -3.55 -7.12
CA VAL A 13 12.69 -4.05 -5.78
C VAL A 13 13.63 -5.21 -5.49
N PRO A 14 14.55 -5.09 -4.52
CA PRO A 14 15.43 -6.20 -4.17
C PRO A 14 14.60 -7.37 -3.61
N ALA A 15 15.12 -8.59 -3.69
CA ALA A 15 14.50 -9.71 -3.01
C ALA A 15 14.47 -9.49 -1.48
N GLY A 16 13.37 -9.86 -0.85
CA GLY A 16 13.26 -9.80 0.61
C GLY A 16 11.82 -9.84 1.11
N VAL A 17 11.70 -9.91 2.42
CA VAL A 17 10.43 -9.81 3.15
C VAL A 17 10.56 -8.79 4.27
N CYS A 18 9.43 -8.22 4.70
CA CYS A 18 9.42 -7.25 5.79
C CYS A 18 8.88 -7.91 7.05
N ALA A 19 9.59 -7.72 8.16
CA ALA A 19 9.19 -8.23 9.46
C ALA A 19 9.23 -7.15 10.54
N VAL A 20 8.45 -7.37 11.59
CA VAL A 20 8.48 -6.59 12.83
C VAL A 20 9.50 -7.20 13.76
N VAL A 21 10.43 -6.38 14.23
CA VAL A 21 11.36 -6.73 15.29
C VAL A 21 11.00 -5.94 16.54
N VAL A 22 10.59 -6.65 17.58
CA VAL A 22 10.29 -6.05 18.89
C VAL A 22 11.61 -5.62 19.53
N GLU A 23 11.70 -4.35 19.91
CA GLU A 23 12.88 -3.80 20.59
C GLU A 23 12.68 -3.73 22.10
N ASP A 24 11.47 -3.36 22.52
CA ASP A 24 11.08 -3.31 23.93
C ASP A 24 9.58 -3.58 24.02
N LEU A 25 9.24 -4.74 24.57
CA LEU A 25 7.86 -5.18 24.73
C LEU A 25 7.10 -4.33 25.76
N ALA A 26 7.75 -3.95 26.86
CA ALA A 26 7.13 -3.17 27.92
C ALA A 26 6.75 -1.77 27.43
N ALA A 27 7.60 -1.18 26.58
CA ALA A 27 7.34 0.10 25.93
C ALA A 27 6.55 -0.02 24.61
N LYS A 28 6.16 -1.23 24.19
CA LYS A 28 5.55 -1.54 22.88
C LYS A 28 6.32 -0.94 21.69
N ARG A 29 7.65 -0.92 21.79
CA ARG A 29 8.54 -0.42 20.74
C ARG A 29 8.94 -1.54 19.81
N TYR A 30 8.88 -1.24 18.53
CA TYR A 30 9.33 -2.12 17.47
C TYR A 30 9.98 -1.30 16.35
N ARG A 31 10.72 -1.98 15.50
CA ARG A 31 11.09 -1.49 14.17
C ARG A 31 10.60 -2.47 13.11
N VAL A 32 10.56 -2.01 11.87
CA VAL A 32 10.40 -2.89 10.71
C VAL A 32 11.74 -3.06 10.02
N GLU A 33 12.03 -4.27 9.56
CA GLU A 33 13.31 -4.60 8.94
C GLU A 33 13.10 -5.55 7.76
N THR A 34 13.87 -5.31 6.69
CA THR A 34 13.92 -6.19 5.53
C THR A 34 14.84 -7.35 5.82
N PHE A 35 14.32 -8.56 5.69
CA PHE A 35 15.07 -9.82 5.75
C PHE A 35 15.19 -10.41 4.35
N ALA A 36 16.20 -11.27 4.14
CA ALA A 36 16.41 -11.94 2.86
C ALA A 36 15.23 -12.83 2.46
N ASP A 37 14.65 -13.54 3.43
CA ASP A 37 13.51 -14.45 3.26
C ASP A 37 12.82 -14.70 4.61
N VAL A 38 11.78 -15.55 4.60
CA VAL A 38 11.01 -15.92 5.81
C VAL A 38 11.86 -16.74 6.80
N ALA A 39 12.80 -17.56 6.33
CA ALA A 39 13.65 -18.35 7.21
C ALA A 39 14.58 -17.45 8.05
N ALA A 40 15.07 -16.35 7.45
CA ALA A 40 15.84 -15.34 8.16
C ALA A 40 15.00 -14.57 9.19
N VAL A 41 13.70 -14.35 8.92
CA VAL A 41 12.76 -13.78 9.90
C VAL A 41 12.62 -14.70 11.11
N ASP A 42 12.39 -15.99 10.87
CA ASP A 42 12.23 -16.99 11.93
C ASP A 42 13.51 -17.14 12.77
N ALA A 43 14.67 -17.19 12.11
CA ALA A 43 15.97 -17.27 12.77
C ALA A 43 16.27 -16.05 13.66
N ALA A 44 15.73 -14.87 13.31
CA ALA A 44 15.86 -13.65 14.09
C ALA A 44 14.81 -13.52 15.22
N GLY A 45 13.87 -14.46 15.35
CA GLY A 45 12.74 -14.36 16.27
C GLY A 45 11.82 -13.16 15.96
N ALA A 46 11.84 -12.68 14.72
CA ALA A 46 11.02 -11.58 14.25
C ALA A 46 9.65 -12.09 13.76
N THR A 47 8.71 -11.18 13.54
CA THR A 47 7.37 -11.54 13.04
C THR A 47 7.17 -11.04 11.61
N LEU A 48 6.98 -11.97 10.67
CA LEU A 48 6.67 -11.61 9.28
C LEU A 48 5.44 -10.70 9.21
N THR A 49 5.52 -9.62 8.43
CA THR A 49 4.40 -8.70 8.26
C THR A 49 3.94 -8.52 6.81
N HIS A 50 4.82 -8.70 5.82
CA HIS A 50 4.43 -8.83 4.41
C HIS A 50 5.59 -9.35 3.55
N HIS A 51 5.25 -9.82 2.35
CA HIS A 51 6.13 -10.57 1.43
C HIS A 51 6.82 -9.71 0.36
N GLU A 52 7.35 -8.55 0.73
CA GLU A 52 8.29 -7.73 -0.06
C GLU A 52 9.21 -6.97 0.92
N PRO A 53 10.32 -6.36 0.48
CA PRO A 53 11.12 -5.49 1.35
C PRO A 53 10.31 -4.39 2.03
N CYS A 54 10.77 -3.96 3.20
CA CYS A 54 10.12 -2.86 3.89
C CYS A 54 10.16 -1.57 3.06
N GLY A 55 9.04 -0.85 3.04
CA GLY A 55 8.90 0.45 2.39
C GLY A 55 8.18 1.45 3.28
N ARG A 56 7.70 2.54 2.67
CA ARG A 56 7.10 3.67 3.40
C ARG A 56 5.81 3.33 4.15
N CYS A 57 5.12 2.25 3.75
CA CYS A 57 3.87 1.78 4.32
C CYS A 57 4.03 0.52 5.19
N SER A 58 5.25 0.18 5.59
CA SER A 58 5.51 -1.08 6.31
C SER A 58 5.14 -1.07 7.78
N THR A 59 4.91 0.09 8.41
CA THR A 59 4.68 0.16 9.86
C THR A 59 3.39 -0.58 10.28
N LEU A 60 3.29 -0.95 11.55
CA LEU A 60 2.04 -1.50 12.10
C LEU A 60 0.91 -0.46 12.11
N ALA A 61 1.23 0.83 12.26
CA ALA A 61 0.24 1.91 12.11
C ALA A 61 -0.37 1.92 10.71
N ASP A 62 0.44 1.83 9.65
CA ASP A 62 -0.06 1.75 8.27
C ASP A 62 -0.81 0.42 8.02
N PHE A 63 -0.30 -0.69 8.57
CA PHE A 63 -0.98 -1.98 8.51
C PHE A 63 -2.41 -1.90 9.04
N VAL A 64 -2.64 -1.20 10.15
CA VAL A 64 -3.99 -1.01 10.71
C VAL A 64 -4.92 -0.32 9.73
N VAL A 65 -4.46 0.67 8.95
CA VAL A 65 -5.25 1.32 7.91
C VAL A 65 -5.63 0.31 6.81
N TYR A 66 -4.66 -0.49 6.36
CA TYR A 66 -4.95 -1.56 5.41
C TYR A 66 -5.88 -2.61 6.00
N ALA A 67 -5.77 -2.98 7.28
CA ALA A 67 -6.57 -4.06 7.86
C ALA A 67 -8.03 -3.65 8.16
N ARG A 68 -8.27 -2.39 8.51
CA ARG A 68 -9.58 -1.91 8.99
C ARG A 68 -10.66 -1.83 7.91
N ASP A 69 -10.31 -1.35 6.72
CA ASP A 69 -11.27 -1.12 5.65
C ASP A 69 -10.95 -2.00 4.44
N ARG A 70 -11.85 -2.95 4.13
CA ARG A 70 -11.73 -3.83 2.96
C ARG A 70 -11.72 -3.07 1.64
N ASP A 71 -12.34 -1.90 1.60
CA ASP A 71 -12.39 -1.03 0.42
C ASP A 71 -11.68 0.31 0.63
N LEU A 72 -10.42 0.26 1.07
CA LEU A 72 -9.54 1.43 1.17
C LEU A 72 -9.46 2.28 -0.11
N GLY A 73 -9.76 1.69 -1.28
CA GLY A 73 -9.80 2.42 -2.55
C GLY A 73 -10.84 3.54 -2.56
N ALA A 74 -12.01 3.34 -1.93
CA ALA A 74 -13.07 4.35 -1.88
C ALA A 74 -12.66 5.65 -1.13
N PRO A 75 -12.21 5.61 0.13
CA PRO A 75 -11.78 6.83 0.83
C PRO A 75 -10.54 7.48 0.19
N VAL A 76 -9.61 6.70 -0.37
CA VAL A 76 -8.46 7.25 -1.11
C VAL A 76 -8.91 7.99 -2.37
N LYS A 77 -9.84 7.40 -3.16
CA LYS A 77 -10.45 8.09 -4.32
C LYS A 77 -11.12 9.38 -3.89
N LYS A 78 -11.87 9.38 -2.78
CA LYS A 78 -12.50 10.58 -2.25
C LYS A 78 -11.48 11.68 -1.96
N CYS A 79 -10.38 11.36 -1.26
CA CYS A 79 -9.29 12.31 -1.05
C CYS A 79 -8.73 12.86 -2.37
N GLY A 80 -8.60 12.00 -3.39
CA GLY A 80 -8.18 12.41 -4.73
C GLY A 80 -9.13 13.40 -5.40
N PHE A 81 -10.43 13.15 -5.35
CA PHE A 81 -11.45 14.04 -5.90
C PHE A 81 -11.50 15.38 -5.15
N ASP A 82 -11.57 15.34 -3.82
CA ASP A 82 -11.63 16.55 -2.97
C ASP A 82 -10.41 17.46 -3.14
N ASN A 83 -9.26 16.89 -3.56
CA ASN A 83 -7.99 17.59 -3.72
C ASN A 83 -7.51 17.62 -5.18
N PHE A 84 -8.43 17.49 -6.15
CA PHE A 84 -8.08 17.57 -7.57
C PHE A 84 -7.46 18.94 -7.90
N GLY A 85 -6.24 18.94 -8.46
CA GLY A 85 -5.49 20.17 -8.76
C GLY A 85 -4.90 20.93 -7.55
N ALA A 86 -5.17 20.49 -6.31
CA ALA A 86 -4.61 21.13 -5.11
C ALA A 86 -3.10 20.85 -4.95
N PRO A 87 -2.37 21.57 -4.08
CA PRO A 87 -1.01 21.18 -3.68
C PRO A 87 -0.95 19.77 -3.09
N ILE A 88 0.16 19.06 -3.30
CA ILE A 88 0.30 17.65 -2.90
C ILE A 88 0.17 17.45 -1.37
N GLU A 89 0.50 18.48 -0.61
CA GLU A 89 0.43 18.52 0.85
C GLU A 89 -1.01 18.42 1.35
N LYS A 90 -1.98 19.03 0.64
CA LYS A 90 -3.40 18.94 1.02
C LYS A 90 -3.92 17.52 0.81
N LEU A 91 -3.57 16.90 -0.31
CA LEU A 91 -3.90 15.49 -0.58
C LEU A 91 -3.22 14.55 0.43
N THR A 92 -1.95 14.81 0.75
CA THR A 92 -1.21 14.06 1.79
C THR A 92 -1.93 14.17 3.14
N SER A 93 -2.33 15.37 3.55
CA SER A 93 -3.04 15.59 4.81
C SER A 93 -4.40 14.88 4.85
N CYS A 94 -5.13 14.83 3.73
CA CYS A 94 -6.37 14.04 3.64
C CYS A 94 -6.10 12.55 3.90
N LEU A 95 -5.03 12.01 3.30
CA LEU A 95 -4.63 10.61 3.46
C LEU A 95 -4.09 10.29 4.86
N GLU A 96 -3.37 11.21 5.50
CA GLU A 96 -3.01 11.13 6.93
C GLU A 96 -4.27 11.08 7.80
N GLY A 97 -5.33 11.81 7.42
CA GLY A 97 -6.64 11.75 8.07
C GLY A 97 -7.34 10.39 8.00
N LEU A 98 -6.93 9.50 7.08
CA LEU A 98 -7.37 8.10 7.04
C LEU A 98 -6.60 7.21 8.04
N GLY A 99 -5.57 7.75 8.68
CA GLY A 99 -4.73 7.06 9.67
C GLY A 99 -3.35 6.64 9.16
N PHE A 100 -3.01 6.94 7.90
CA PHE A 100 -1.67 6.64 7.39
C PHE A 100 -0.61 7.48 8.09
N THR A 101 0.56 6.88 8.30
CA THR A 101 1.74 7.65 8.66
C THR A 101 2.09 8.61 7.52
N LYS A 102 2.69 9.77 7.83
CA LYS A 102 3.11 10.75 6.82
C LYS A 102 3.90 10.14 5.66
N PRO A 103 4.89 9.26 5.87
CA PRO A 103 5.62 8.65 4.76
C PRO A 103 4.73 7.80 3.84
N CYS A 104 3.79 7.03 4.38
CA CYS A 104 2.87 6.23 3.59
C CYS A 104 1.82 7.11 2.88
N ALA A 105 1.28 8.11 3.56
CA ALA A 105 0.35 9.08 2.98
C ALA A 105 0.97 9.82 1.79
N GLN A 106 2.26 10.15 1.85
CA GLN A 106 2.97 10.81 0.75
C GLN A 106 3.03 9.95 -0.52
N ILE A 107 3.37 8.65 -0.40
CA ILE A 107 3.40 7.79 -1.59
C ILE A 107 1.99 7.55 -2.16
N TRP A 108 0.97 7.43 -1.31
CA TRP A 108 -0.42 7.42 -1.77
C TRP A 108 -0.82 8.72 -2.49
N ALA A 109 -0.42 9.88 -1.96
CA ALA A 109 -0.72 11.18 -2.57
C ALA A 109 -0.12 11.30 -3.97
N TRP A 110 1.15 10.89 -4.11
CA TRP A 110 1.82 10.88 -5.42
C TRP A 110 1.21 9.85 -6.37
N ASN A 111 0.81 8.67 -5.89
CA ASN A 111 0.09 7.69 -6.69
C ASN A 111 -1.21 8.27 -7.24
N VAL A 112 -2.04 8.84 -6.36
CA VAL A 112 -3.30 9.49 -6.76
C VAL A 112 -3.04 10.61 -7.77
N ARG A 113 -2.04 11.47 -7.55
CA ARG A 113 -1.68 12.54 -8.50
C ARG A 113 -1.23 12.00 -9.85
N HIS A 114 -0.43 10.93 -9.86
CA HIS A 114 0.03 10.31 -11.08
C HIS A 114 -1.12 9.65 -11.85
N THR A 115 -2.00 8.93 -11.16
CA THR A 115 -3.22 8.33 -11.73
C THR A 115 -4.17 9.39 -12.28
N GLN A 116 -4.30 10.55 -11.63
CA GLN A 116 -5.01 11.71 -12.18
C GLN A 116 -4.36 12.23 -13.48
N GLY A 117 -3.03 12.17 -13.60
CA GLY A 117 -2.32 12.62 -14.81
C GLY A 117 -2.40 11.62 -15.98
N LYS A 118 -2.45 10.31 -15.70
CA LYS A 118 -2.33 9.25 -16.71
C LYS A 118 -3.64 8.52 -17.02
N CYS A 119 -4.52 8.42 -16.04
CA CYS A 119 -5.68 7.52 -16.06
C CYS A 119 -7.02 8.24 -15.87
N LEU A 120 -7.04 9.58 -15.91
CA LEU A 120 -8.25 10.38 -15.66
C LEU A 120 -9.44 9.95 -16.51
N GLY A 121 -9.23 9.78 -17.82
CA GLY A 121 -10.30 9.41 -18.77
C GLY A 121 -11.00 8.10 -18.36
N PRO A 122 -10.29 6.96 -18.33
CA PRO A 122 -10.85 5.69 -17.86
C PRO A 122 -11.47 5.75 -16.47
N CYS A 123 -10.91 6.53 -15.55
CA CYS A 123 -11.44 6.65 -14.19
C CYS A 123 -12.71 7.50 -14.08
N LEU A 124 -12.85 8.55 -14.88
CA LEU A 124 -14.09 9.33 -14.96
C LEU A 124 -15.22 8.54 -15.61
N THR A 125 -14.91 7.72 -16.62
CA THR A 125 -15.93 6.89 -17.29
C THR A 125 -16.55 5.85 -16.36
N ILE A 126 -15.78 5.36 -15.39
CA ILE A 126 -16.26 4.34 -14.45
C ILE A 126 -16.93 4.95 -13.22
N GLY A 127 -16.41 6.05 -12.68
CA GLY A 127 -16.95 6.66 -11.46
C GLY A 127 -17.01 5.66 -10.30
N ASP A 128 -18.22 5.46 -9.75
CA ASP A 128 -18.52 4.50 -8.68
C ASP A 128 -18.95 3.11 -9.20
N GLY A 129 -18.67 2.82 -10.47
CA GLY A 129 -18.94 1.53 -11.10
C GLY A 129 -18.13 0.37 -10.50
N ALA A 130 -18.50 -0.85 -10.90
CA ALA A 130 -17.88 -2.08 -10.42
C ALA A 130 -16.37 -2.13 -10.67
N TYR A 131 -15.63 -2.79 -9.77
CA TYR A 131 -14.17 -2.97 -9.89
C TYR A 131 -13.75 -3.95 -11.00
N HIS A 132 -14.68 -4.80 -11.44
CA HIS A 132 -14.41 -5.83 -12.44
C HIS A 132 -15.40 -5.77 -13.60
N GLN A 133 -14.94 -6.26 -14.75
CA GLN A 133 -15.77 -6.61 -15.88
C GLN A 133 -16.48 -7.95 -15.62
N ALA A 134 -17.43 -8.32 -16.48
CA ALA A 134 -18.19 -9.57 -16.37
C ALA A 134 -17.31 -10.83 -16.43
N ASP A 135 -16.14 -10.76 -17.07
CA ASP A 135 -15.17 -11.85 -17.16
C ASP A 135 -14.22 -11.93 -15.94
N GLY A 136 -14.39 -11.04 -14.96
CA GLY A 136 -13.54 -10.97 -13.76
C GLY A 136 -12.23 -10.20 -13.96
N SER A 137 -11.96 -9.65 -15.14
CA SER A 137 -10.84 -8.73 -15.36
C SER A 137 -11.08 -7.38 -14.65
N LEU A 138 -10.00 -6.63 -14.41
CA LEU A 138 -10.15 -5.29 -13.83
C LEU A 138 -10.88 -4.35 -14.77
N ASN A 139 -11.62 -3.43 -14.18
CA ASN A 139 -12.17 -2.32 -14.92
C ASN A 139 -11.07 -1.42 -15.52
N ALA A 140 -11.41 -0.58 -16.51
CA ALA A 140 -10.42 0.19 -17.26
C ALA A 140 -9.63 1.20 -16.40
N CYS A 141 -10.22 1.72 -15.32
CA CYS A 141 -9.55 2.63 -14.39
C CYS A 141 -8.47 1.89 -13.59
N LEU A 142 -8.83 0.77 -12.94
CA LEU A 142 -7.91 -0.03 -12.13
C LEU A 142 -6.83 -0.69 -12.99
N ALA A 143 -7.16 -1.10 -14.22
CA ALA A 143 -6.18 -1.63 -15.16
C ALA A 143 -5.14 -0.56 -15.56
N CYS A 144 -5.58 0.69 -15.78
CA CYS A 144 -4.67 1.80 -16.04
C CYS A 144 -3.80 2.12 -14.81
N ASP A 145 -4.39 2.21 -13.62
CA ASP A 145 -3.66 2.48 -12.38
C ASP A 145 -2.59 1.40 -12.09
N GLU A 146 -2.93 0.12 -12.21
CA GLU A 146 -1.99 -1.00 -12.00
C GLU A 146 -0.82 -0.97 -12.99
N LYS A 147 -1.04 -0.47 -14.21
CA LYS A 147 -0.03 -0.36 -15.25
C LYS A 147 0.85 0.88 -15.07
N GLU A 148 0.23 2.04 -14.92
CA GLU A 148 0.91 3.34 -15.00
C GLU A 148 1.45 3.77 -13.64
N SER A 149 0.70 3.54 -12.56
CA SER A 149 1.07 4.01 -11.21
C SER A 149 1.56 2.89 -10.28
N GLY A 150 1.10 1.66 -10.53
CA GLY A 150 1.37 0.47 -9.73
C GLY A 150 2.85 0.15 -9.51
N PRO A 151 3.73 0.15 -10.53
CA PRO A 151 5.14 -0.22 -10.37
C PRO A 151 5.89 0.63 -9.34
N VAL A 152 5.82 1.96 -9.46
CA VAL A 152 6.45 2.90 -8.51
C VAL A 152 5.79 2.79 -7.14
N PHE A 153 4.46 2.73 -7.08
CA PHE A 153 3.75 2.65 -5.80
C PHE A 153 4.17 1.42 -5.00
N LYS A 154 4.15 0.23 -5.61
CA LYS A 154 4.51 -1.03 -4.95
C LYS A 154 5.95 -1.00 -4.44
N ALA A 155 6.88 -0.53 -5.27
CA ALA A 155 8.29 -0.46 -4.92
C ALA A 155 8.56 0.49 -3.73
N VAL A 156 7.91 1.65 -3.70
CA VAL A 156 8.14 2.66 -2.64
C VAL A 156 7.31 2.35 -1.37
N ALA A 157 6.08 1.89 -1.51
CA ALA A 157 5.21 1.57 -0.39
C ALA A 157 5.73 0.36 0.39
N GLY A 158 6.26 -0.66 -0.31
CA GLY A 158 6.67 -1.95 0.25
C GLY A 158 5.48 -2.81 0.68
N ARG A 159 4.47 -2.23 1.32
CA ARG A 159 3.24 -2.92 1.72
C ARG A 159 2.10 -2.72 0.71
N THR A 160 1.44 -3.80 0.35
CA THR A 160 0.12 -3.81 -0.30
C THR A 160 -0.79 -4.81 0.41
N ARG A 161 -2.11 -4.77 0.15
CA ARG A 161 -3.02 -5.79 0.71
C ARG A 161 -2.63 -7.22 0.24
N ARG A 162 -2.18 -7.34 -1.01
CA ARG A 162 -1.79 -8.60 -1.66
C ARG A 162 -0.61 -9.29 -0.97
N ASN A 163 0.50 -8.58 -0.77
CA ASN A 163 1.68 -9.15 -0.12
C ASN A 163 1.55 -9.24 1.41
N THR A 164 0.50 -8.65 1.98
CA THR A 164 0.15 -8.74 3.40
C THR A 164 -0.90 -9.84 3.66
N GLY A 165 -1.44 -10.49 2.63
CA GLY A 165 -2.47 -11.52 2.84
C GLY A 165 -3.82 -10.98 3.34
N LEU A 166 -4.09 -9.68 3.15
CA LEU A 166 -5.36 -9.07 3.54
C LEU A 166 -6.41 -9.19 2.43
N ALA A 167 -7.64 -9.48 2.84
CA ALA A 167 -8.79 -9.40 1.95
C ALA A 167 -9.00 -7.96 1.44
N SER A 168 -9.49 -7.86 0.20
CA SER A 168 -9.74 -6.61 -0.51
C SER A 168 -11.13 -6.63 -1.16
N SER A 169 -11.71 -5.45 -1.40
CA SER A 169 -12.89 -5.25 -2.25
C SER A 169 -12.61 -5.60 -3.72
N ILE A 170 -11.33 -5.52 -4.12
CA ILE A 170 -10.87 -5.91 -5.44
C ILE A 170 -10.45 -7.39 -5.40
N CYS A 171 -11.29 -8.27 -5.93
CA CYS A 171 -10.98 -9.68 -6.17
C CYS A 171 -9.74 -9.84 -7.05
N ARG A 172 -8.85 -10.75 -6.66
CA ARG A 172 -7.60 -11.11 -7.35
C ARG A 172 -7.44 -12.64 -7.34
N PRO A 173 -6.72 -13.23 -8.31
CA PRO A 173 -6.32 -14.62 -8.24
C PRO A 173 -5.61 -14.95 -6.91
N CYS A 174 -5.88 -16.11 -6.33
CA CYS A 174 -5.26 -16.52 -5.06
C CYS A 174 -3.72 -16.55 -5.13
N SER A 175 -3.15 -16.79 -6.31
CA SER A 175 -1.70 -16.77 -6.54
C SER A 175 -1.07 -15.38 -6.38
N GLU A 176 -1.85 -14.30 -6.44
CA GLU A 176 -1.37 -12.93 -6.20
C GLU A 176 -1.36 -12.54 -4.71
N ALA A 177 -2.02 -13.32 -3.85
CA ALA A 177 -2.07 -13.06 -2.41
C ALA A 177 -1.20 -14.08 -1.68
N LYS A 178 -0.27 -13.59 -0.86
CA LYS A 178 0.58 -14.45 -0.04
C LYS A 178 0.06 -14.42 1.40
N PRO A 179 -0.24 -15.58 2.03
CA PRO A 179 -0.76 -15.61 3.39
C PRO A 179 0.29 -15.09 4.38
N VAL A 180 -0.18 -14.35 5.39
CA VAL A 180 0.61 -13.85 6.52
C VAL A 180 -0.24 -14.00 7.77
N ALA A 181 0.33 -14.60 8.82
CA ALA A 181 -0.31 -14.63 10.13
C ALA A 181 0.00 -13.33 10.86
N HIS A 182 -1.03 -12.50 11.05
CA HIS A 182 -0.90 -11.24 11.80
C HIS A 182 -1.12 -11.47 13.29
N ALA A 183 -0.11 -12.03 13.94
CA ALA A 183 -0.03 -12.13 15.39
C ALA A 183 1.25 -11.40 15.83
N TYR A 184 1.12 -10.37 16.66
CA TYR A 184 2.23 -9.54 17.13
C TYR A 184 2.32 -9.61 18.66
N PRO A 185 2.85 -10.72 19.23
CA PRO A 185 2.79 -10.97 20.66
C PRO A 185 3.28 -9.79 21.50
N GLY A 186 2.41 -9.32 22.39
CA GLY A 186 2.63 -8.23 23.35
C GLY A 186 2.78 -6.83 22.74
N LEU A 187 2.50 -6.65 21.45
CA LEU A 187 2.20 -5.35 20.83
C LEU A 187 0.69 -5.07 20.71
N GLU A 188 -0.13 -6.02 21.19
CA GLU A 188 -1.61 -5.98 21.22
C GLU A 188 -2.16 -4.95 22.21
#